data_AF-A0A4V2XVH2-F1
#
_entry.id   AF-A0A4V2XVH2-F1
#
_cell.length_a   1.000
_cell.length_b   1.000
_cell.length_c   1.000
_cell.angle_alpha   90.00
_cell.angle_beta   90.00
_cell.angle_gamma   90.00
#
_symmetry.space_group_name_H-M   'P 1'
#
loop_
_entity.id
_entity.type
_entity.pdbx_description
1 polymer ?
#
loop_
_entity_poly.entity_id
_entity_poly.type
_entity_poly.pdbx_seq_one_letter_code
_entity_poly.pdbx_strand_id
1 'polypeptide(L)'
;MVGHTGTPQFPGEDAVALCADIDGLFVDLPPRPRERPTGLFREPAEPPVPHVTLVGCRPEPPLETAIAAAHQATKAGLRRRRVSADVGAVAADGSAVALVAAAVSGTVLSSVPSTLGSGLLDVTIAGDAREPRPAGTRGILDLWFTGRPTRYNLWARHDRTLRHEWAGVALAHRRREAPDRPAGTVFHLDGRFVTDVEGFYCDIGEAINGPGGYFGWNLDALDDCLSATWGAQAPFRLLWHDSAVARRHLVAGHDRHRRAPAVTLDTLVQVFTAHGVDVELR
;
A
#
# COMPACT_ATOMS: atom_id res chain seq x y z
N MET A 1 9.75 1.39 12.31
CA MET A 1 9.72 0.67 11.01
C MET A 1 10.85 -0.35 10.97
N VAL A 2 10.65 -1.47 10.28
CA VAL A 2 11.66 -2.53 10.08
C VAL A 2 11.82 -2.81 8.59
N GLY A 3 13.05 -2.92 8.12
CA GLY A 3 13.34 -3.41 6.77
C GLY A 3 13.53 -4.93 6.77
N HIS A 4 13.01 -5.69 5.82
CA HIS A 4 13.29 -7.13 5.64
C HIS A 4 13.91 -7.40 4.27
N THR A 5 14.77 -8.41 4.16
CA THR A 5 15.25 -8.89 2.84
C THR A 5 14.18 -9.80 2.22
N GLY A 6 13.66 -9.53 1.02
CA GLY A 6 12.59 -10.38 0.45
C GLY A 6 11.76 -9.71 -0.63
N THR A 7 10.57 -10.28 -0.88
CA THR A 7 9.53 -9.63 -1.70
C THR A 7 8.38 -9.21 -0.79
N PRO A 8 7.57 -8.19 -1.15
CA PRO A 8 6.51 -7.69 -0.26
C PRO A 8 5.48 -8.75 0.17
N GLN A 9 5.36 -9.83 -0.62
CA GLN A 9 4.45 -10.95 -0.38
C GLN A 9 5.07 -12.04 0.51
N PHE A 10 6.41 -12.11 0.55
CA PHE A 10 7.25 -13.02 1.34
C PHE A 10 8.46 -12.23 1.87
N PRO A 11 8.28 -11.41 2.92
CA PRO A 11 9.42 -10.80 3.59
C PRO A 11 10.28 -11.95 4.13
N GLY A 12 11.57 -11.94 3.81
CA GLY A 12 12.50 -12.89 4.41
C GLY A 12 12.64 -12.62 5.90
N GLU A 13 13.05 -13.66 6.61
CA GLU A 13 13.06 -13.66 8.08
C GLU A 13 14.10 -12.70 8.67
N ASP A 14 15.09 -12.29 7.88
CA ASP A 14 16.18 -11.42 8.33
C ASP A 14 15.84 -9.94 8.15
N ALA A 15 15.71 -9.25 9.29
CA ALA A 15 15.64 -7.80 9.35
C ALA A 15 16.96 -7.16 8.86
N VAL A 16 16.85 -6.08 8.12
CA VAL A 16 17.97 -5.25 7.62
C VAL A 16 18.27 -4.11 8.58
N ALA A 17 17.24 -3.56 9.23
CA ALA A 17 17.36 -2.57 10.28
C ALA A 17 16.03 -2.38 11.01
N LEU A 18 16.09 -1.96 12.26
CA LEU A 18 14.98 -1.39 13.01
C LEU A 18 15.21 0.12 13.14
N CYS A 19 14.29 0.92 12.60
CA CYS A 19 14.39 2.38 12.55
C CYS A 19 13.22 3.04 13.26
N ALA A 20 13.47 4.20 13.86
CA ALA A 20 12.40 5.05 14.40
C ALA A 20 11.53 5.59 13.26
N ASP A 21 12.15 6.06 12.17
CA ASP A 21 11.45 6.60 11.01
C ASP A 21 12.21 6.37 9.68
N ILE A 22 11.55 6.67 8.57
CA ILE A 22 12.08 6.65 7.20
C ILE A 22 11.59 7.93 6.51
N ASP A 23 12.41 8.97 6.57
CA ASP A 23 12.15 10.24 5.90
C ASP A 23 12.32 10.09 4.39
N GLY A 24 11.38 10.69 3.63
CA GLY A 24 11.35 10.59 2.17
C GLY A 24 10.59 9.39 1.62
N LEU A 25 10.05 8.50 2.48
CA LEU A 25 9.21 7.37 2.03
C LEU A 25 7.79 7.80 1.63
N PHE A 26 7.23 8.77 2.37
CA PHE A 26 5.89 9.32 2.17
C PHE A 26 6.00 10.77 1.74
N VAL A 27 5.99 11.05 0.44
CA VAL A 27 6.07 12.40 -0.10
C VAL A 27 5.16 12.55 -1.31
N ASP A 28 4.48 13.70 -1.40
CA ASP A 28 3.72 14.04 -2.59
C ASP A 28 4.69 14.59 -3.65
N LEU A 29 4.94 13.81 -4.70
CA LEU A 29 5.73 14.32 -5.82
C LEU A 29 4.92 15.31 -6.64
N PRO A 30 5.53 16.39 -7.15
CA PRO A 30 4.87 17.24 -8.13
C PRO A 30 4.49 16.40 -9.36
N PRO A 31 3.35 16.69 -10.00
CA PRO A 31 2.91 15.95 -11.17
C PRO A 31 4.01 16.00 -12.22
N ARG A 32 4.42 14.84 -12.75
CA ARG A 32 5.42 14.78 -13.81
C ARG A 32 4.98 15.71 -14.95
N PRO A 33 5.88 16.59 -15.45
CA PRO A 33 5.51 17.49 -16.52
C PRO A 33 4.96 16.67 -17.69
N ARG A 34 3.80 17.08 -18.20
CA ARG A 34 3.23 16.49 -19.40
C ARG A 34 4.26 16.64 -20.52
N GLU A 35 4.85 15.54 -20.96
CA GLU A 35 5.56 15.53 -22.23
C GLU A 35 4.53 15.83 -23.31
N ARG A 36 4.41 17.11 -23.67
CA ARG A 36 3.84 17.47 -24.97
C ARG A 36 4.84 16.92 -25.98
N PRO A 37 4.41 16.12 -26.97
CA PRO A 37 5.27 15.74 -28.07
C PRO A 37 5.49 16.96 -28.97
N THR A 38 6.20 17.97 -28.47
CA THR A 38 6.92 18.92 -29.30
C THR A 38 8.14 18.16 -29.79
N GLY A 39 8.24 17.94 -31.10
CA GLY A 39 9.25 17.09 -31.77
C GLY A 39 10.71 17.56 -31.66
N LEU A 40 11.11 18.02 -30.48
CA LEU A 40 12.50 18.24 -30.11
C LEU A 40 12.82 17.21 -29.02
N PHE A 41 13.62 16.20 -29.35
CA PHE A 41 14.27 15.35 -28.37
C PHE A 41 15.22 16.23 -27.55
N ARG A 42 14.71 16.83 -26.47
CA ARG A 42 15.58 17.29 -25.39
C ARG A 42 15.93 16.07 -24.58
N GLU A 43 17.22 15.82 -24.37
CA GLU A 43 17.65 14.89 -23.32
C GLU A 43 16.94 15.31 -22.04
N PRO A 44 16.11 14.43 -21.44
CA PRO A 44 15.50 14.73 -20.16
C PRO A 44 16.63 15.02 -19.18
N ALA A 45 16.56 16.16 -18.48
CA ALA A 45 17.43 16.37 -17.33
C ALA A 45 17.25 15.16 -16.40
N GLU A 46 18.37 14.57 -15.98
CA GLU A 46 18.33 13.38 -15.13
C GLU A 46 17.48 13.72 -13.89
N PRO A 47 16.38 12.99 -13.65
CA PRO A 47 15.48 13.33 -12.55
C PRO A 47 16.28 13.31 -11.24
N PRO A 48 16.04 14.26 -10.32
CA PRO A 48 16.76 14.29 -9.06
C PRO A 48 16.59 12.94 -8.36
N VAL A 49 17.72 12.32 -8.00
CA VAL A 49 17.71 11.02 -7.32
C VAL A 49 16.99 11.20 -5.98
N PRO A 50 15.89 10.47 -5.72
CA PRO A 50 15.17 10.61 -4.46
C PRO A 50 16.11 10.20 -3.31
N HIS A 51 16.19 11.03 -2.28
CA HIS A 51 16.95 10.72 -1.08
C HIS A 51 15.99 10.21 0.00
N VAL A 52 16.34 9.08 0.59
CA VAL A 52 15.62 8.50 1.73
C VAL A 52 16.58 8.50 2.91
N THR A 53 16.10 8.93 4.07
CA THR A 53 16.87 8.88 5.32
C THR A 53 16.21 7.90 6.28
N LEU A 54 16.92 6.83 6.60
CA LEU A 54 16.53 5.96 7.69
C LEU A 54 16.92 6.67 9.01
N VAL A 55 15.98 6.97 9.89
CA VAL A 55 16.19 7.79 11.08
C VAL A 55 16.20 6.93 12.33
N GLY A 56 17.21 7.10 13.19
CA GLY A 56 17.33 6.42 14.48
C GLY A 56 17.40 4.91 14.34
N CYS A 57 18.24 4.41 13.44
CA CYS A 57 18.29 3.01 13.09
C CYS A 57 19.30 2.23 13.91
N ARG A 58 18.91 1.03 14.30
CA ARG A 58 19.82 -0.07 14.64
C ARG A 58 20.03 -0.91 13.37
N PRO A 59 21.19 -0.83 12.72
CA PRO A 59 21.47 -1.64 11.54
C PRO A 59 21.67 -3.11 11.94
N GLU A 60 21.23 -4.01 11.06
CA GLU A 60 21.57 -5.44 11.12
C GLU A 60 22.69 -5.73 10.09
N PRO A 61 23.34 -6.92 10.11
CA PRO A 61 24.55 -7.19 9.33
C PRO A 61 24.50 -6.80 7.84
N PRO A 62 23.36 -6.95 7.11
CA PRO A 62 23.27 -6.48 5.73
C PRO A 62 23.48 -4.95 5.59
N LEU A 63 22.89 -4.15 6.48
CA LEU A 63 23.02 -2.69 6.43
C LEU A 63 24.38 -2.25 6.99
N GLU A 64 24.89 -2.90 8.03
CA GLU A 64 26.24 -2.63 8.56
C GLU A 64 27.32 -2.80 7.49
N THR A 65 27.21 -3.86 6.69
CA THR A 65 28.13 -4.13 5.58
C THR A 65 28.09 -3.01 4.54
N ALA A 66 26.89 -2.51 4.22
CA ALA A 66 26.71 -1.43 3.26
C ALA A 66 27.25 -0.09 3.78
N ILE A 67 27.03 0.21 5.05
CA ILE A 67 27.57 1.39 5.73
C ILE A 67 29.11 1.34 5.74
N ALA A 68 29.70 0.22 6.13
CA ALA A 68 31.15 0.04 6.13
C ALA A 68 31.75 0.23 4.71
N ALA A 69 31.06 -0.28 3.69
CA ALA A 69 31.47 -0.09 2.30
C ALA A 69 31.31 1.37 1.81
N ALA A 70 30.38 2.15 2.36
CA ALA A 70 30.20 3.57 2.06
C ALA A 70 31.42 4.39 2.49
N HIS A 71 32.04 4.04 3.61
CA HIS A 71 33.25 4.68 4.13
C HIS A 71 34.53 4.29 3.38
N GLN A 72 34.51 3.25 2.53
CA GLN A 72 35.67 2.77 1.77
C GLN A 72 35.62 3.23 0.30
N ALA A 73 36.53 4.10 -0.13
CA ALA A 73 36.57 4.69 -1.48
C ALA A 73 37.14 3.75 -2.57
N THR A 74 36.57 2.54 -2.75
CA THR A 74 36.99 1.60 -3.82
C THR A 74 35.85 1.24 -4.77
N LYS A 75 36.15 0.92 -6.04
CA LYS A 75 35.15 0.45 -7.02
C LYS A 75 34.40 -0.81 -6.58
N ALA A 76 35.06 -1.74 -5.87
CA ALA A 76 34.43 -2.92 -5.29
C ALA A 76 33.45 -2.57 -4.16
N GLY A 77 33.66 -1.44 -3.48
CA GLY A 77 32.75 -0.90 -2.47
C GLY A 77 31.41 -0.43 -3.05
N LEU A 78 31.35 0.01 -4.32
CA LEU A 78 30.12 0.54 -4.92
C LEU A 78 28.98 -0.49 -4.97
N ARG A 79 29.26 -1.75 -5.29
CA ARG A 79 28.24 -2.82 -5.27
C ARG A 79 27.80 -3.18 -3.85
N ARG A 80 28.73 -3.10 -2.89
CA ARG A 80 28.47 -3.45 -1.48
C ARG A 80 27.67 -2.38 -0.73
N ARG A 81 27.60 -1.15 -1.26
CA ARG A 81 26.77 -0.05 -0.72
C ARG A 81 25.29 -0.16 -1.08
N ARG A 82 24.92 -1.08 -1.97
CA ARG A 82 23.55 -1.22 -2.44
C ARG A 82 22.73 -1.99 -1.41
N VAL A 83 21.59 -1.43 -1.06
CA VAL A 83 20.62 -2.01 -0.13
C VAL A 83 19.26 -2.07 -0.78
N SER A 84 18.50 -3.11 -0.48
CA SER A 84 17.10 -3.25 -0.88
C SER A 84 16.37 -4.02 0.21
N ALA A 85 15.32 -3.44 0.75
CA ALA A 85 14.51 -4.06 1.80
C ALA A 85 13.05 -3.64 1.67
N ASP A 86 12.15 -4.58 1.94
CA ASP A 86 10.73 -4.27 2.12
C ASP A 86 10.53 -3.56 3.46
N VAL A 87 9.66 -2.57 3.50
CA VAL A 87 9.36 -1.80 4.70
C VAL A 87 8.16 -2.42 5.39
N GLY A 88 8.35 -2.80 6.65
CA GLY A 88 7.29 -3.07 7.61
C GLY A 88 7.20 -1.96 8.64
N ALA A 89 6.01 -1.76 9.17
CA ALA A 89 5.82 -0.95 10.36
C ALA A 89 5.59 -1.87 11.57
N VAL A 90 6.06 -1.40 12.73
CA VAL A 90 6.05 -2.16 13.98
C VAL A 90 4.95 -1.57 14.84
N ALA A 91 3.98 -2.39 15.22
CA ALA A 91 2.91 -2.02 16.12
C ALA A 91 3.42 -1.87 17.56
N ALA A 92 2.62 -1.23 18.41
CA ALA A 92 2.95 -1.02 19.82
C ALA A 92 3.12 -2.34 20.62
N ASP A 93 2.52 -3.43 20.14
CA ASP A 93 2.67 -4.78 20.71
C ASP A 93 3.94 -5.51 20.23
N GLY A 94 4.77 -4.87 19.40
CA GLY A 94 6.00 -5.43 18.84
C GLY A 94 5.82 -6.23 17.55
N SER A 95 4.59 -6.43 17.08
CA SER A 95 4.36 -7.12 15.81
C SER A 95 4.80 -6.26 14.62
N ALA A 96 5.54 -6.85 13.68
CA ALA A 96 5.91 -6.20 12.43
C ALA A 96 4.96 -6.62 11.31
N VAL A 97 4.36 -5.67 10.62
CA VAL A 97 3.52 -5.92 9.45
C VAL A 97 4.13 -5.27 8.23
N ALA A 98 4.44 -6.11 7.23
CA ALA A 98 4.95 -5.66 5.95
C ALA A 98 3.93 -4.75 5.26
N LEU A 99 4.37 -3.58 4.81
CA LEU A 99 3.55 -2.69 4.00
C LEU A 99 3.57 -3.22 2.57
N VAL A 100 2.40 -3.60 2.05
CA VAL A 100 2.28 -4.17 0.70
C VAL A 100 2.89 -3.22 -0.32
N ALA A 101 3.93 -3.67 -1.04
CA ALA A 101 4.68 -2.90 -2.03
C ALA A 101 5.38 -1.63 -1.52
N ALA A 102 5.73 -1.55 -0.23
CA ALA A 102 6.64 -0.51 0.25
C ALA A 102 8.03 -1.11 0.43
N ALA A 103 9.03 -0.50 -0.21
CA ALA A 103 10.41 -0.96 -0.13
C ALA A 103 11.37 0.19 -0.36
N VAL A 104 12.46 0.21 0.41
CA VAL A 104 13.59 1.12 0.21
C VAL A 104 14.68 0.35 -0.53
N SER A 105 15.03 0.82 -1.72
CA SER A 105 16.13 0.28 -2.51
C SER A 105 16.99 1.42 -3.02
N GLY A 106 18.31 1.28 -2.94
CA GLY A 106 19.22 2.35 -3.33
C GLY A 106 20.66 2.12 -2.89
N THR A 107 21.45 3.19 -2.95
CA THR A 107 22.87 3.19 -2.58
C THR A 107 23.07 4.00 -1.30
N VAL A 108 23.68 3.39 -0.28
CA VAL A 108 24.07 4.09 0.96
C VAL A 108 25.11 5.15 0.63
N LEU A 109 24.80 6.40 0.98
CA LEU A 109 25.67 7.57 0.80
C LEU A 109 26.48 7.86 2.05
N SER A 110 25.81 7.92 3.20
CA SER A 110 26.39 8.33 4.47
C SER A 110 25.65 7.73 5.64
N SER A 111 26.33 7.66 6.77
CA SER A 111 25.73 7.37 8.08
C SER A 111 26.28 8.34 9.12
N VAL A 112 25.43 8.82 10.02
CA VAL A 112 25.82 9.68 11.14
C VAL A 112 25.17 9.18 12.43
N PRO A 113 25.77 9.42 13.61
CA PRO A 113 25.11 9.16 14.88
C PRO A 113 23.77 9.90 14.96
N SER A 114 22.70 9.19 15.34
CA SER A 114 21.37 9.75 15.46
C SER A 114 21.24 10.57 16.75
N THR A 115 20.43 11.62 16.69
CA THR A 115 20.06 12.41 17.88
C THR A 115 19.08 11.68 18.81
N LEU A 116 18.47 10.58 18.34
CA LEU A 116 17.45 9.83 19.06
C LEU A 116 18.01 8.87 20.13
N GLY A 117 19.33 8.66 20.18
CA GLY A 117 19.94 7.85 21.23
C GLY A 117 21.34 7.33 20.88
N SER A 118 22.08 6.94 21.92
CA SER A 118 23.40 6.34 21.76
C SER A 118 23.32 5.01 21.03
N GLY A 119 24.18 4.83 20.01
CA GLY A 119 24.24 3.58 19.22
C GLY A 119 23.21 3.48 18.10
N LEU A 120 22.41 4.52 17.86
CA LEU A 120 21.53 4.63 16.70
C LEU A 120 22.19 5.46 15.61
N LEU A 121 21.86 5.16 14.34
CA LEU A 121 22.38 5.85 13.17
C LEU A 121 21.27 6.44 12.32
N ASP A 122 21.51 7.63 11.79
CA ASP A 122 20.75 8.15 10.66
C ASP A 122 21.51 7.80 9.37
N VAL A 123 20.85 7.12 8.43
CA VAL A 123 21.48 6.57 7.22
C VAL A 123 20.83 7.16 5.98
N THR A 124 21.61 7.87 5.16
CA THR A 124 21.13 8.46 3.91
C THR A 124 21.35 7.51 2.75
N ILE A 125 20.29 7.24 2.01
CA ILE A 125 20.26 6.37 0.84
C ILE A 125 19.85 7.20 -0.38
N ALA A 126 20.66 7.14 -1.43
CA ALA A 126 20.24 7.56 -2.77
C ALA A 126 19.32 6.47 -3.31
N GLY A 127 18.02 6.70 -3.25
CA GLY A 127 16.99 5.75 -3.67
C GLY A 127 17.04 5.50 -5.16
N ASP A 128 16.77 4.25 -5.56
CA ASP A 128 16.40 3.98 -6.94
C ASP A 128 15.12 4.74 -7.28
N ALA A 129 14.92 5.06 -8.56
CA ALA A 129 13.72 5.75 -9.02
C ALA A 129 12.47 4.86 -8.84
N ARG A 130 11.87 4.94 -7.66
CA ARG A 130 10.50 4.48 -7.36
C ARG A 130 9.66 5.69 -7.00
N GLU A 131 8.38 5.63 -7.36
CA GLU A 131 7.44 6.65 -6.92
C GLU A 131 7.26 6.49 -5.40
N PRO A 132 7.57 7.53 -4.60
CA PRO A 132 7.31 7.51 -3.18
C PRO A 132 5.82 7.43 -2.95
N ARG A 133 5.43 6.99 -1.75
CA ARG A 133 4.03 6.90 -1.40
C ARG A 133 3.45 8.29 -1.14
N PRO A 134 2.15 8.50 -1.37
CA PRO A 134 1.48 9.72 -0.98
C PRO A 134 1.74 10.06 0.49
N ALA A 135 1.94 11.34 0.80
CA ALA A 135 2.27 11.78 2.16
C ALA A 135 1.17 11.36 3.17
N GLY A 136 -0.09 11.36 2.73
CA GLY A 136 -1.24 10.96 3.55
C GLY A 136 -1.27 9.49 3.95
N THR A 137 -0.47 8.61 3.32
CA THR A 137 -0.41 7.18 3.68
C THR A 137 0.03 6.98 5.12
N ARG A 138 0.92 7.84 5.66
CA ARG A 138 1.35 7.74 7.06
C ARG A 138 0.18 7.82 8.03
N GLY A 139 -0.75 8.75 7.82
CA GLY A 139 -1.93 8.89 8.67
C GLY A 139 -2.90 7.71 8.58
N ILE A 140 -2.90 6.98 7.45
CA ILE A 140 -3.64 5.72 7.32
C ILE A 140 -2.97 4.65 8.17
N LEU A 141 -1.65 4.48 8.03
CA LEU A 141 -0.85 3.52 8.79
C LEU A 141 -1.01 3.68 10.30
N ASP A 142 -0.96 4.93 10.80
CA ASP A 142 -1.10 5.24 12.21
C ASP A 142 -2.41 4.67 12.79
N LEU A 143 -3.51 4.62 12.03
CA LEU A 143 -4.77 4.02 12.49
C LEU A 143 -4.65 2.51 12.75
N TRP A 144 -3.86 1.79 11.95
CA TRP A 144 -3.61 0.36 12.16
C TRP A 144 -2.68 0.10 13.34
N PHE A 145 -1.66 0.94 13.51
CA PHE A 145 -0.66 0.77 14.57
C PHE A 145 -1.12 1.25 15.95
N THR A 146 -2.16 2.10 16.01
CA THR A 146 -2.75 2.60 17.27
C THR A 146 -4.00 1.84 17.73
N GLY A 147 -4.32 0.69 17.13
CA GLY A 147 -5.44 -0.16 17.58
C GLY A 147 -6.41 -0.60 16.48
N ARG A 148 -6.09 -0.32 15.21
CA ARG A 148 -6.91 -0.60 14.02
C ARG A 148 -8.15 0.27 13.89
N PRO A 149 -8.65 0.50 12.67
CA PRO A 149 -9.95 1.11 12.46
C PRO A 149 -11.06 0.36 13.22
N THR A 150 -11.84 1.10 14.02
CA THR A 150 -12.98 0.55 14.78
C THR A 150 -14.34 1.08 14.29
N ARG A 151 -14.31 2.02 13.33
CA ARG A 151 -15.50 2.63 12.74
C ARG A 151 -15.45 2.47 11.22
N TYR A 152 -16.61 2.23 10.64
CA TYR A 152 -16.80 2.22 9.19
C TYR A 152 -16.53 3.58 8.56
N ASN A 153 -16.20 3.58 7.27
CA ASN A 153 -16.11 4.75 6.39
C ASN A 153 -15.03 5.78 6.76
N LEU A 154 -14.03 5.41 7.56
CA LEU A 154 -12.89 6.30 7.83
C LEU A 154 -12.09 6.62 6.56
N TRP A 155 -12.16 5.73 5.56
CA TRP A 155 -11.59 5.92 4.23
C TRP A 155 -12.31 6.98 3.38
N ALA A 156 -13.58 7.28 3.67
CA ALA A 156 -14.43 8.10 2.79
C ALA A 156 -13.91 9.54 2.61
N ARG A 157 -13.24 10.09 3.63
CA ARG A 157 -12.64 11.43 3.60
C ARG A 157 -11.43 11.55 2.67
N HIS A 158 -10.81 10.42 2.32
CA HIS A 158 -9.59 10.38 1.53
C HIS A 158 -9.93 10.52 0.04
N ASP A 159 -8.96 11.01 -0.74
CA ASP A 159 -9.07 10.99 -2.19
C ASP A 159 -8.88 9.58 -2.75
N ARG A 160 -9.06 9.44 -4.06
CA ARG A 160 -8.93 8.18 -4.79
C ARG A 160 -7.58 7.49 -4.56
N THR A 161 -6.49 8.24 -4.54
CA THR A 161 -5.14 7.69 -4.37
C THR A 161 -4.95 7.14 -2.95
N LEU A 162 -5.36 7.89 -1.94
CA LEU A 162 -5.30 7.45 -0.54
C LEU A 162 -6.29 6.33 -0.22
N ARG A 163 -7.42 6.21 -0.93
CA ARG A 163 -8.31 5.03 -0.83
C ARG A 163 -7.65 3.77 -1.38
N HIS A 164 -6.85 3.88 -2.44
CA HIS A 164 -6.06 2.74 -2.91
C HIS A 164 -5.02 2.29 -1.85
N GLU A 165 -4.34 3.25 -1.24
CA GLU A 165 -3.41 3.00 -0.13
C GLU A 165 -4.13 2.34 1.05
N TRP A 166 -5.33 2.79 1.40
CA TRP A 166 -6.17 2.18 2.43
C TRP A 166 -6.42 0.69 2.15
N ALA A 167 -6.81 0.33 0.93
CA ALA A 167 -7.04 -1.07 0.56
C ALA A 167 -5.75 -1.91 0.66
N GLY A 168 -4.60 -1.35 0.27
CA GLY A 168 -3.29 -2.01 0.43
C GLY A 168 -2.90 -2.25 1.90
N VAL A 169 -3.17 -1.28 2.78
CA VAL A 169 -2.97 -1.42 4.23
C VAL A 169 -3.94 -2.45 4.81
N ALA A 170 -5.21 -2.43 4.40
CA ALA A 170 -6.18 -3.44 4.82
C ALA A 170 -5.73 -4.87 4.44
N LEU A 171 -5.17 -5.06 3.24
CA LEU A 171 -4.60 -6.34 2.79
C LEU A 171 -3.44 -6.80 3.67
N ALA A 172 -2.50 -5.89 3.94
CA ALA A 172 -1.33 -6.16 4.79
C ALA A 172 -1.73 -6.65 6.18
N HIS A 173 -2.79 -6.06 6.73
CA HIS A 173 -3.28 -6.31 8.08
C HIS A 173 -4.46 -7.28 8.14
N ARG A 174 -4.78 -8.01 7.07
CA ARG A 174 -5.92 -8.93 7.08
C ARG A 174 -5.77 -10.01 8.16
N ARG A 175 -6.89 -10.42 8.76
CA ARG A 175 -6.92 -11.49 9.76
C ARG A 175 -6.87 -12.85 9.06
N ARG A 176 -5.67 -13.36 8.78
CA ARG A 176 -5.47 -14.63 8.05
C ARG A 176 -6.13 -15.85 8.71
N GLU A 177 -6.30 -15.80 10.03
CA GLU A 177 -6.86 -16.90 10.83
C GLU A 177 -8.36 -16.71 11.12
N ALA A 178 -8.97 -15.60 10.70
CA ALA A 178 -10.40 -15.43 10.88
C ALA A 178 -11.15 -16.36 9.91
N PRO A 179 -12.10 -17.18 10.41
CA PRO A 179 -12.89 -18.02 9.53
C PRO A 179 -13.80 -17.17 8.66
N ASP A 180 -14.08 -17.65 7.44
CA ASP A 180 -15.07 -17.05 6.58
C ASP A 180 -16.45 -17.08 7.22
N ARG A 181 -17.26 -16.05 6.96
CA ARG A 181 -18.68 -16.12 7.26
C ARG A 181 -19.34 -17.14 6.32
N PRO A 182 -20.31 -17.93 6.82
CA PRO A 182 -20.88 -19.05 6.09
C PRO A 182 -21.66 -18.61 4.85
N ALA A 183 -21.81 -19.53 3.89
CA ALA A 183 -22.66 -19.33 2.72
C ALA A 183 -24.10 -18.93 3.12
N GLY A 184 -24.73 -18.11 2.29
CA GLY A 184 -26.05 -17.52 2.56
C GLY A 184 -26.03 -16.31 3.50
N THR A 185 -24.86 -15.91 4.03
CA THR A 185 -24.73 -14.68 4.82
C THR A 185 -25.21 -13.47 4.01
N VAL A 186 -25.88 -12.53 4.67
CA VAL A 186 -26.24 -11.24 4.09
C VAL A 186 -25.22 -10.20 4.50
N PHE A 187 -24.54 -9.62 3.53
CA PHE A 187 -23.61 -8.51 3.73
C PHE A 187 -24.27 -7.20 3.30
N HIS A 188 -23.93 -6.13 4.01
CA HIS A 188 -24.44 -4.79 3.75
C HIS A 188 -23.28 -3.89 3.35
N LEU A 189 -23.38 -3.32 2.14
CA LEU A 189 -22.42 -2.37 1.60
C LEU A 189 -23.03 -0.96 1.65
N ASP A 190 -22.26 0.00 2.14
CA ASP A 190 -22.69 1.38 2.41
C ASP A 190 -22.28 2.32 1.26
N GLY A 191 -23.05 2.25 0.17
CA GLY A 191 -22.69 2.89 -1.10
C GLY A 191 -22.63 4.42 -1.10
N ARG A 192 -22.97 5.09 0.00
CA ARG A 192 -23.00 6.57 0.13
C ARG A 192 -21.69 7.23 -0.28
N PHE A 193 -20.56 6.54 -0.09
CA PHE A 193 -19.21 7.07 -0.33
C PHE A 193 -18.52 6.47 -1.55
N VAL A 194 -19.19 5.61 -2.31
CA VAL A 194 -18.63 4.95 -3.50
C VAL A 194 -18.66 5.89 -4.71
N THR A 195 -17.79 6.90 -4.70
CA THR A 195 -17.66 7.93 -5.74
C THR A 195 -16.57 7.62 -6.77
N ASP A 196 -15.82 6.55 -6.57
CA ASP A 196 -14.81 5.99 -7.46
C ASP A 196 -14.60 4.51 -7.11
N VAL A 197 -13.90 3.78 -7.97
CA VAL A 197 -13.75 2.32 -7.81
C VAL A 197 -12.89 1.97 -6.58
N GLU A 198 -11.96 2.83 -6.18
CA GLU A 198 -11.16 2.67 -4.96
C GLU A 198 -12.02 2.79 -3.70
N GLY A 199 -13.01 3.70 -3.70
CA GLY A 199 -14.04 3.76 -2.67
C GLY A 199 -14.88 2.48 -2.59
N PHE A 200 -15.26 1.89 -3.73
CA PHE A 200 -15.93 0.59 -3.73
C PHE A 200 -15.09 -0.50 -3.05
N TYR A 201 -13.80 -0.60 -3.38
CA TYR A 201 -12.92 -1.62 -2.79
C TYR A 201 -12.74 -1.45 -1.27
N CYS A 202 -12.74 -0.20 -0.78
CA CYS A 202 -12.73 0.05 0.66
C CYS A 202 -14.04 -0.41 1.32
N ASP A 203 -15.19 -0.06 0.73
CA ASP A 203 -16.51 -0.36 1.27
C ASP A 203 -16.81 -1.87 1.30
N ILE A 204 -16.57 -2.60 0.21
CA ILE A 204 -16.77 -4.06 0.18
C ILE A 204 -15.87 -4.77 1.19
N GLY A 205 -14.64 -4.28 1.36
CA GLY A 205 -13.72 -4.78 2.39
C GLY A 205 -14.30 -4.62 3.79
N GLU A 206 -14.90 -3.46 4.08
CA GLU A 206 -15.54 -3.22 5.38
C GLU A 206 -16.84 -3.99 5.56
N ALA A 207 -17.67 -4.10 4.53
CA ALA A 207 -18.91 -4.88 4.54
C ALA A 207 -18.65 -6.34 4.95
N ILE A 208 -17.62 -6.96 4.37
CA ILE A 208 -17.30 -8.38 4.59
C ILE A 208 -16.49 -8.59 5.86
N ASN A 209 -15.42 -7.81 6.06
CA ASN A 209 -14.42 -8.08 7.10
C ASN A 209 -14.46 -7.10 8.28
N GLY A 210 -15.44 -6.20 8.33
CA GLY A 210 -15.59 -5.18 9.37
C GLY A 210 -14.69 -3.95 9.14
N PRO A 211 -14.71 -2.95 10.04
CA PRO A 211 -13.96 -1.70 9.86
C PRO A 211 -12.48 -1.90 9.47
N GLY A 212 -12.03 -1.19 8.42
CA GLY A 212 -10.69 -1.38 7.86
C GLY A 212 -10.42 -2.77 7.24
N GLY A 213 -11.48 -3.51 6.88
CA GLY A 213 -11.40 -4.83 6.26
C GLY A 213 -10.97 -4.78 4.80
N TYR A 214 -10.45 -5.90 4.29
CA TYR A 214 -10.00 -6.05 2.90
C TYR A 214 -10.86 -7.07 2.17
N PHE A 215 -11.28 -6.76 0.95
CA PHE A 215 -11.91 -7.73 0.05
C PHE A 215 -11.68 -7.32 -1.42
N GLY A 216 -10.40 -7.17 -1.78
CA GLY A 216 -9.95 -6.73 -3.11
C GLY A 216 -9.56 -5.26 -3.19
N TRP A 217 -8.80 -4.92 -4.23
CA TRP A 217 -8.32 -3.55 -4.56
C TRP A 217 -8.25 -3.27 -6.08
N ASN A 218 -8.55 -4.30 -6.87
CA ASN A 218 -8.71 -4.30 -8.32
C ASN A 218 -9.64 -5.48 -8.68
N LEU A 219 -9.97 -5.66 -9.97
CA LEU A 219 -10.92 -6.72 -10.38
C LEU A 219 -10.37 -8.13 -10.13
N ASP A 220 -9.10 -8.37 -10.47
CA ASP A 220 -8.47 -9.69 -10.27
C ASP A 220 -8.44 -10.08 -8.78
N ALA A 221 -8.08 -9.14 -7.92
CA ALA A 221 -8.05 -9.37 -6.47
C ALA A 221 -9.46 -9.53 -5.86
N LEU A 222 -10.47 -8.89 -6.45
CA LEU A 222 -11.87 -9.11 -6.04
C LEU A 222 -12.31 -10.53 -6.45
N ASP A 223 -11.97 -10.96 -7.65
CA ASP A 223 -12.23 -12.31 -8.16
C ASP A 223 -11.54 -13.38 -7.30
N ASP A 224 -10.27 -13.15 -6.95
CA ASP A 224 -9.52 -13.99 -6.00
C ASP A 224 -10.21 -14.06 -4.63
N CYS A 225 -10.71 -12.94 -4.13
CA CYS A 225 -11.41 -12.88 -2.83
C CYS A 225 -12.74 -13.64 -2.85
N LEU A 226 -13.44 -13.66 -3.99
CA LEU A 226 -14.69 -14.40 -4.16
C LEU A 226 -14.47 -15.92 -4.33
N SER A 227 -13.29 -16.31 -4.81
CA SER A 227 -12.94 -17.70 -5.11
C SER A 227 -12.24 -18.45 -3.98
N ALA A 228 -11.83 -17.75 -2.91
CA ALA A 228 -10.99 -18.31 -1.86
C ALA A 228 -11.38 -17.80 -0.47
N THR A 229 -10.66 -18.25 0.57
CA THR A 229 -10.96 -17.92 1.96
C THR A 229 -10.46 -16.52 2.35
N TRP A 230 -11.29 -15.52 2.08
CA TRP A 230 -10.98 -14.10 2.30
C TRP A 230 -12.01 -13.35 3.15
N GLY A 231 -12.90 -14.07 3.84
CA GLY A 231 -13.88 -13.52 4.79
C GLY A 231 -15.33 -13.91 4.52
N ALA A 232 -15.65 -14.42 3.33
CA ALA A 232 -17.00 -14.79 2.94
C ALA A 232 -17.00 -16.04 2.05
N GLN A 233 -17.80 -17.04 2.43
CA GLN A 233 -18.01 -18.21 1.61
C GLN A 233 -19.14 -17.96 0.61
N ALA A 234 -18.87 -18.10 -0.69
CA ALA A 234 -19.89 -18.05 -1.73
C ALA A 234 -20.74 -19.35 -1.76
N PRO A 235 -22.03 -19.28 -2.17
CA PRO A 235 -22.78 -18.08 -2.53
C PRO A 235 -23.26 -17.30 -1.29
N PHE A 236 -23.40 -15.99 -1.41
CA PHE A 236 -23.93 -15.10 -0.36
C PHE A 236 -24.79 -13.98 -0.97
N ARG A 237 -25.43 -13.16 -0.12
CA ARG A 237 -26.26 -12.03 -0.56
C ARG A 237 -25.57 -10.70 -0.23
N LEU A 238 -25.52 -9.79 -1.19
CA LEU A 238 -24.96 -8.44 -1.03
C LEU A 238 -26.05 -7.39 -1.20
N LEU A 239 -26.43 -6.75 -0.09
CA LEU A 239 -27.34 -5.61 -0.10
C LEU A 239 -26.54 -4.32 -0.23
N TRP A 240 -26.60 -3.69 -1.41
CA TRP A 240 -25.88 -2.47 -1.73
C TRP A 240 -26.80 -1.27 -1.55
N HIS A 241 -26.67 -0.60 -0.40
CA HIS A 241 -27.45 0.61 -0.09
C HIS A 241 -26.86 1.83 -0.80
N ASP A 242 -27.72 2.79 -1.18
CA ASP A 242 -27.31 4.03 -1.86
C ASP A 242 -26.50 3.77 -3.16
N SER A 243 -26.81 2.67 -3.85
CA SER A 243 -26.16 2.22 -5.09
C SER A 243 -26.27 3.24 -6.23
N ALA A 244 -27.24 4.16 -6.14
CA ALA A 244 -27.39 5.29 -7.06
C ALA A 244 -26.14 6.21 -7.10
N VAL A 245 -25.33 6.26 -6.03
CA VAL A 245 -24.05 6.98 -6.04
C VAL A 245 -23.09 6.31 -7.01
N ALA A 246 -22.84 5.00 -6.83
CA ALA A 246 -21.98 4.23 -7.72
C ALA A 246 -22.47 4.29 -9.18
N ARG A 247 -23.79 4.25 -9.41
CA ARG A 247 -24.38 4.39 -10.76
C ARG A 247 -24.01 5.71 -11.44
N ARG A 248 -23.89 6.81 -10.68
CA ARG A 248 -23.51 8.13 -11.23
C ARG A 248 -22.01 8.27 -11.48
N HIS A 249 -21.19 7.58 -10.70
CA HIS A 249 -19.74 7.79 -10.67
C HIS A 249 -18.93 6.69 -11.37
N LEU A 250 -19.38 5.44 -11.32
CA LEU A 250 -18.73 4.28 -11.93
C LEU A 250 -19.31 4.03 -13.32
N VAL A 251 -19.00 4.94 -14.24
CA VAL A 251 -19.51 4.94 -15.62
C VAL A 251 -18.43 4.53 -16.62
N ALA A 252 -18.85 4.06 -17.79
CA ALA A 252 -17.95 3.66 -18.85
C ALA A 252 -17.05 4.83 -19.29
N GLY A 253 -15.81 4.50 -19.65
CA GLY A 253 -14.83 5.50 -20.06
C GLY A 253 -13.41 4.96 -19.96
N HIS A 254 -12.44 5.87 -19.93
CA HIS A 254 -11.04 5.53 -19.71
C HIS A 254 -10.58 6.02 -18.35
N ASP A 255 -10.12 5.10 -17.53
CA ASP A 255 -9.51 5.40 -16.25
C ASP A 255 -8.04 5.78 -16.46
N ARG A 256 -7.75 7.08 -16.34
CA ARG A 256 -6.39 7.61 -16.50
C ARG A 256 -5.44 7.17 -15.39
N HIS A 257 -5.96 6.87 -14.20
CA HIS A 257 -5.15 6.41 -13.07
C HIS A 257 -4.65 4.99 -13.33
N ARG A 258 -5.56 4.10 -13.77
CA ARG A 258 -5.24 2.70 -14.08
C ARG A 258 -4.73 2.48 -15.51
N ARG A 259 -4.84 3.49 -16.38
CA ARG A 259 -4.53 3.43 -17.83
C ARG A 259 -5.27 2.27 -18.52
N ALA A 260 -6.53 2.07 -18.14
CA ALA A 260 -7.37 0.96 -18.56
C ALA A 260 -8.82 1.43 -18.78
N PRO A 261 -9.71 0.61 -19.37
CA PRO A 261 -11.14 0.88 -19.32
C PRO A 261 -11.61 1.10 -17.87
N ALA A 262 -12.49 2.09 -17.67
CA ALA A 262 -13.05 2.36 -16.37
C ALA A 262 -13.93 1.19 -15.91
N VAL A 263 -13.77 0.79 -14.64
CA VAL A 263 -14.65 -0.18 -14.00
C VAL A 263 -15.99 0.48 -13.72
N THR A 264 -17.07 -0.15 -14.19
CA THR A 264 -18.43 0.36 -13.99
C THR A 264 -19.16 -0.38 -12.89
N LEU A 265 -20.30 0.16 -12.44
CA LEU A 265 -21.19 -0.58 -11.54
C LEU A 265 -21.59 -1.94 -12.14
N ASP A 266 -21.92 -1.98 -13.42
CA ASP A 266 -22.31 -3.22 -14.11
C ASP A 266 -21.16 -4.24 -14.16
N THR A 267 -19.91 -3.79 -14.36
CA THR A 267 -18.73 -4.65 -14.27
C THR A 267 -18.63 -5.30 -12.89
N LEU A 268 -18.82 -4.53 -11.81
CA LEU A 268 -18.74 -5.05 -10.45
C LEU A 268 -19.86 -6.05 -10.16
N VAL A 269 -21.10 -5.73 -10.55
CA VAL A 269 -22.24 -6.65 -10.42
C VAL A 269 -21.98 -7.94 -11.19
N GLN A 270 -21.44 -7.85 -12.41
CA GLN A 270 -21.12 -9.02 -13.22
C GLN A 270 -20.13 -9.96 -12.51
N VAL A 271 -19.07 -9.42 -11.90
CA VAL A 271 -18.11 -10.23 -11.12
C VAL A 271 -18.82 -10.96 -9.99
N PHE A 272 -19.61 -10.26 -9.16
CA PHE A 272 -20.36 -10.92 -8.08
C PHE A 272 -21.30 -12.02 -8.59
N THR A 273 -22.07 -11.75 -9.64
CA THR A 273 -23.01 -12.73 -10.20
C THR A 273 -22.32 -13.96 -10.80
N ALA A 274 -21.11 -13.80 -11.35
CA ALA A 274 -20.31 -14.91 -11.87
C ALA A 274 -19.91 -15.90 -10.75
N HIS A 275 -19.81 -15.41 -9.52
CA HIS A 275 -19.55 -16.19 -8.30
C HIS A 275 -20.83 -16.59 -7.53
N GLY A 276 -22.01 -16.46 -8.15
CA GLY A 276 -23.27 -16.85 -7.54
C GLY A 276 -23.73 -15.95 -6.38
N VAL A 277 -23.19 -14.74 -6.27
CA VAL A 277 -23.62 -13.76 -5.28
C VAL A 277 -24.90 -13.04 -5.77
N ASP A 278 -25.93 -13.04 -4.91
CA ASP A 278 -27.17 -12.30 -5.13
C ASP A 278 -26.97 -10.83 -4.73
N VAL A 279 -26.93 -9.93 -5.72
CA VAL A 279 -26.71 -8.48 -5.49
C VAL A 279 -28.04 -7.74 -5.58
N GLU A 280 -28.45 -7.12 -4.47
CA GLU A 280 -29.63 -6.26 -4.40
C GLU A 280 -29.20 -4.80 -4.33
N LEU A 281 -29.47 -4.05 -5.40
CA LEU A 281 -29.18 -2.61 -5.47
C LEU A 281 -30.36 -1.80 -4.90
N ARG A 282 -30.08 -0.96 -3.90
CA ARG A 282 -31.06 -0.06 -3.26
C ARG A 282 -30.70 1.40 -3.45
#